data_AF-A0A1Z4BQZ1-F1
#
_entry.id   AF-A0A1Z4BQZ1-F1
#
_cell.length_a   1.000
_cell.length_b   1.000
_cell.length_c   1.000
_cell.angle_alpha   90.00
_cell.angle_beta   90.00
_cell.angle_gamma   90.00
#
_symmetry.space_group_name_H-M   'P 1'
#
loop_
_entity.id
_entity.type
_entity.pdbx_description
1 polymer ?
#
loop_
_entity_poly.entity_id
_entity_poly.type
_entity_poly.pdbx_seq_one_letter_code
_entity_poly.pdbx_strand_id
1 'polypeptide(L)'
;MQNLMSNNFLIIALMIVVMYFLMIRPQAKRQKQEKNFIQSMKKGDKVITKGGMHGRIVELTDDTCVIETLAGKIKFERSAISMELSIRLRDDKKEVEKKEA
;
A
#
# COMPACT_ATOMS: atom_id res chain seq x y z
N MET A 1 31.77 -13.79 36.78
CA MET A 1 31.68 -12.72 35.75
C MET A 1 31.71 -13.25 34.31
N GLN A 2 32.35 -14.39 34.02
CA GLN A 2 32.41 -14.96 32.66
C GLN A 2 31.05 -15.49 32.14
N ASN A 3 30.24 -16.12 33.01
CA ASN A 3 28.88 -16.58 32.66
C ASN A 3 27.83 -15.45 32.50
N LEU A 4 28.09 -14.27 33.07
CA LEU A 4 27.24 -13.10 32.85
C LEU A 4 27.50 -12.48 31.46
N MET A 5 28.73 -12.53 30.96
CA MET A 5 29.06 -12.02 29.62
C MET A 5 28.58 -12.94 28.50
N SER A 6 28.65 -14.27 28.67
CA SER A 6 28.15 -15.22 27.66
C SER A 6 26.62 -15.20 27.53
N ASN A 7 25.88 -15.03 28.62
CA ASN A 7 24.42 -14.90 28.57
C ASN A 7 23.96 -13.64 27.83
N ASN A 8 24.73 -12.55 27.87
CA ASN A 8 24.39 -11.31 27.18
C ASN A 8 24.48 -11.44 25.65
N PHE A 9 25.46 -12.18 25.12
CA PHE A 9 25.54 -12.45 23.68
C PHE A 9 24.35 -13.27 23.17
N LEU A 10 23.86 -14.22 23.97
CA LEU A 10 22.71 -15.04 23.62
C LEU A 10 21.42 -14.20 23.59
N ILE A 11 21.26 -13.28 24.55
CA ILE A 11 20.13 -12.32 24.57
C ILE A 11 20.21 -11.36 23.37
N ILE A 12 21.39 -10.82 23.05
CA ILE A 12 21.58 -9.92 21.91
C ILE A 12 21.31 -10.64 20.59
N ALA A 13 21.83 -11.87 20.41
CA ALA A 13 21.57 -12.68 19.23
C ALA A 13 20.07 -12.96 19.06
N LEU A 14 19.38 -13.32 20.16
CA LEU A 14 17.95 -13.57 20.14
C LEU A 14 17.15 -12.29 19.79
N MET A 15 17.54 -11.14 20.32
CA MET A 15 16.92 -9.85 19.98
C MET A 15 17.09 -9.49 18.50
N ILE A 16 18.28 -9.70 17.92
CA ILE A 16 18.53 -9.46 16.49
C ILE A 16 17.65 -10.37 15.62
N VAL A 17 17.55 -11.66 15.97
CA VAL A 17 16.70 -12.62 15.25
C VAL A 17 15.23 -12.19 15.29
N VAL A 18 14.74 -11.77 16.46
CA VAL A 18 13.35 -11.30 16.63
C VAL A 18 13.12 -10.01 15.85
N MET A 19 14.00 -9.00 15.94
CA MET A 19 13.86 -7.75 15.19
C MET A 19 13.90 -7.98 13.68
N TYR A 20 14.82 -8.82 13.19
CA TYR A 20 14.91 -9.20 11.78
C TYR A 20 13.59 -9.83 11.29
N PHE A 21 13.06 -10.79 12.04
CA PHE A 21 11.81 -11.46 11.68
C PHE A 21 10.61 -10.51 11.72
N LEU A 22 10.55 -9.64 12.73
CA LEU A 22 9.50 -8.65 12.89
C LEU A 22 9.53 -7.54 11.83
N MET A 23 10.68 -7.18 11.25
CA MET A 23 10.74 -6.15 10.20
C MET A 23 10.51 -6.71 8.80
N ILE A 24 11.11 -7.85 8.47
CA ILE A 24 11.10 -8.40 7.10
C ILE A 24 9.75 -8.99 6.74
N ARG A 25 9.11 -9.70 7.67
CA ARG A 25 7.79 -10.28 7.44
C ARG A 25 6.71 -9.24 7.10
N PRO A 26 6.53 -8.13 7.85
CA PRO A 26 5.55 -7.12 7.47
C PRO A 26 5.94 -6.35 6.22
N GLN A 27 7.24 -6.09 5.99
CA GLN A 27 7.68 -5.39 4.78
C GLN A 27 7.39 -6.22 3.52
N ALA A 28 7.71 -7.52 3.53
CA ALA A 28 7.40 -8.43 2.42
C ALA A 28 5.89 -8.53 2.18
N LYS A 29 5.08 -8.60 3.24
CA LYS A 29 3.61 -8.60 3.14
C LYS A 29 3.09 -7.32 2.49
N ARG A 30 3.58 -6.15 2.91
CA ARG A 30 3.18 -4.85 2.34
C ARG A 30 3.57 -4.72 0.88
N GLN A 31 4.77 -5.13 0.49
CA GLN A 31 5.21 -5.13 -0.92
C GLN A 31 4.33 -6.02 -1.79
N LYS A 32 3.98 -7.22 -1.31
CA LYS A 32 3.06 -8.12 -2.02
C LYS A 32 1.68 -7.50 -2.18
N GLN A 33 1.16 -6.84 -1.14
CA GLN A 33 -0.12 -6.13 -1.20
C GLN A 33 -0.08 -4.98 -2.21
N GLU A 34 0.99 -4.19 -2.23
CA GLU A 34 1.12 -3.05 -3.16
C GLU A 34 1.21 -3.53 -4.61
N LYS A 35 1.96 -4.61 -4.89
CA LYS A 35 1.97 -5.26 -6.22
C LYS A 35 0.59 -5.73 -6.65
N ASN A 36 -0.12 -6.44 -5.76
CA ASN A 36 -1.47 -6.94 -6.03
C ASN A 36 -2.46 -5.80 -6.26
N PHE A 37 -2.36 -4.72 -5.47
CA PHE A 37 -3.21 -3.54 -5.62
C PHE A 37 -2.99 -2.90 -6.99
N ILE A 38 -1.73 -2.67 -7.38
CA ILE A 38 -1.39 -2.11 -8.68
C ILE A 38 -2.00 -2.96 -9.80
N GLN A 39 -1.82 -4.28 -9.76
CA GLN A 39 -2.39 -5.22 -10.74
C GLN A 39 -3.92 -5.24 -10.76
N SER A 40 -4.56 -5.01 -9.60
CA SER A 40 -6.03 -4.99 -9.49
C SER A 40 -6.69 -3.72 -10.03
N MET A 41 -5.91 -2.66 -10.30
CA MET A 41 -6.44 -1.41 -10.83
C MET A 41 -7.00 -1.63 -12.24
N LYS A 42 -8.15 -1.02 -12.52
CA LYS A 42 -8.80 -1.08 -13.84
C LYS A 42 -9.29 0.30 -14.28
N LYS A 43 -9.51 0.45 -15.58
CA LYS A 43 -10.17 1.64 -16.14
C LYS A 43 -11.53 1.83 -15.47
N GLY A 44 -11.82 3.06 -15.11
CA GLY A 44 -13.05 3.45 -14.43
C GLY A 44 -12.95 3.47 -12.90
N ASP A 45 -11.90 2.92 -12.29
CA ASP A 45 -11.71 2.96 -10.85
C ASP A 45 -11.50 4.40 -10.35
N LYS A 46 -12.13 4.72 -9.22
CA LYS A 46 -11.82 5.93 -8.45
C LYS A 46 -10.59 5.65 -7.58
N VAL A 47 -9.61 6.53 -7.65
CA VAL A 47 -8.33 6.38 -6.95
C VAL A 47 -7.89 7.70 -6.35
N ILE A 48 -7.01 7.59 -5.35
CA ILE A 48 -6.36 8.72 -4.70
C ILE A 48 -4.85 8.53 -4.83
N THR A 49 -4.15 9.58 -5.27
CA THR A 49 -2.68 9.55 -5.37
C THR A 49 -2.03 9.67 -3.99
N LYS A 50 -0.74 9.34 -3.87
CA LYS A 50 0.03 9.51 -2.63
C LYS A 50 0.08 10.97 -2.15
N GLY A 51 -0.11 11.93 -3.05
CA GLY A 51 -0.24 13.36 -2.72
C GLY A 51 -1.65 13.83 -2.37
N GLY A 52 -2.64 12.92 -2.30
CA GLY A 52 -4.02 13.26 -1.95
C GLY A 52 -4.88 13.76 -3.11
N MET A 53 -4.44 13.61 -4.36
CA MET A 53 -5.27 13.99 -5.51
C MET A 53 -6.31 12.91 -5.79
N HIS A 54 -7.57 13.32 -5.90
CA HIS A 54 -8.69 12.44 -6.24
C HIS A 54 -8.95 12.45 -7.75
N GLY A 55 -9.25 11.28 -8.30
CA GLY A 55 -9.65 11.20 -9.69
C GLY A 55 -10.12 9.81 -10.10
N ARG A 56 -10.35 9.66 -11.41
CA ARG A 56 -10.81 8.41 -12.03
C ARG A 56 -9.83 7.95 -13.09
N ILE A 57 -9.49 6.67 -13.10
CA ILE A 57 -8.62 6.10 -14.14
C ILE A 57 -9.39 6.09 -15.46
N VAL A 58 -8.89 6.81 -16.46
CA VAL A 58 -9.44 6.79 -17.84
C VAL A 58 -8.62 5.89 -18.76
N GLU A 59 -7.32 5.77 -18.50
CA GLU A 59 -6.42 4.91 -19.23
C GLU A 59 -5.44 4.23 -18.29
N LEU A 60 -5.09 2.98 -18.61
CA LEU A 60 -4.18 2.17 -17.82
C LEU A 60 -3.23 1.44 -18.78
N THR A 61 -1.95 1.54 -18.50
CA THR A 61 -0.84 0.82 -19.13
C THR A 61 -0.10 0.02 -18.06
N ASP A 62 0.98 -0.68 -18.41
CA ASP A 62 1.71 -1.52 -17.46
C ASP A 62 2.38 -0.72 -16.35
N ASP A 63 2.99 0.43 -16.65
CA ASP A 63 3.69 1.24 -15.64
C ASP A 63 2.93 2.52 -15.26
N THR A 64 2.13 3.05 -16.19
CA THR A 64 1.48 4.36 -16.04
C THR A 64 -0.04 4.29 -16.14
N CYS A 65 -0.72 5.28 -15.57
CA CYS A 65 -2.16 5.47 -15.66
C CYS A 65 -2.49 6.93 -15.96
N VAL A 66 -3.53 7.16 -16.75
CA VAL A 66 -4.08 8.50 -16.96
C VAL A 66 -5.29 8.64 -16.06
N ILE A 67 -5.25 9.65 -15.20
CA ILE A 67 -6.29 9.95 -14.24
C ILE A 67 -6.98 11.24 -14.67
N GLU A 68 -8.30 11.18 -14.78
CA GLU A 68 -9.16 12.33 -14.93
C GLU A 68 -9.44 12.93 -13.55
N THR A 69 -9.02 14.18 -13.40
CA THR A 69 -9.22 15.02 -12.22
C THR A 69 -10.10 16.21 -12.58
N LEU A 70 -10.46 17.03 -11.61
CA LEU A 70 -11.20 18.28 -11.86
C LEU A 70 -10.43 19.27 -12.75
N ALA A 71 -9.10 19.20 -12.76
CA ALA A 71 -8.24 20.07 -13.57
C ALA A 71 -7.95 19.51 -14.97
N GLY A 72 -8.49 18.32 -15.30
CA GLY A 72 -8.25 17.63 -16.57
C GLY A 72 -7.55 16.28 -16.39
N LYS A 73 -7.02 15.76 -17.50
CA LYS A 73 -6.39 14.42 -17.59
C LYS A 73 -4.88 14.53 -17.41
N ILE A 74 -4.37 13.88 -16.37
CA ILE A 74 -2.94 13.90 -16.04
C ILE A 74 -2.44 12.45 -15.98
N LYS A 75 -1.23 12.23 -16.52
CA LYS A 75 -0.56 10.94 -16.50
C LYS A 75 0.25 10.80 -15.21
N PHE A 76 0.06 9.69 -14.52
CA PHE A 76 0.75 9.32 -13.29
C PHE A 76 1.38 7.94 -13.41
N GLU A 77 2.50 7.74 -12.71
CA GLU A 77 3.01 6.40 -12.45
C GLU A 77 2.01 5.61 -11.60
N ARG A 78 1.82 4.31 -11.89
CA ARG A 78 0.94 3.46 -11.07
C ARG A 78 1.45 3.34 -9.64
N SER A 79 2.75 3.44 -9.44
CA SER A 79 3.41 3.49 -8.13
C SER A 79 3.09 4.76 -7.34
N ALA A 80 2.61 5.83 -7.99
CA ALA A 80 2.20 7.07 -7.34
C ALA A 80 0.77 7.00 -6.76
N ILE A 81 0.04 5.90 -7.00
CA ILE A 81 -1.32 5.70 -6.49
C ILE A 81 -1.26 5.16 -5.06
N SER A 82 -2.05 5.76 -4.16
CA SER A 82 -2.12 5.33 -2.77
C SER A 82 -3.07 4.14 -2.65
N MET A 83 -2.54 2.97 -2.30
CA MET A 83 -3.33 1.78 -2.00
C MET A 83 -4.30 2.03 -0.84
N GLU A 84 -3.81 2.58 0.26
CA GLU A 84 -4.60 2.77 1.48
C GLU A 84 -5.76 3.74 1.28
N LEU A 85 -5.50 4.91 0.69
CA LEU A 85 -6.53 5.92 0.45
C LEU A 85 -7.53 5.44 -0.61
N SER A 86 -7.07 4.76 -1.66
CA SER A 86 -7.96 4.24 -2.71
C SER A 86 -8.82 3.08 -2.21
N ILE A 87 -8.34 2.25 -1.28
CA ILE A 87 -9.15 1.20 -0.64
C ILE A 87 -10.23 1.82 0.24
N ARG A 88 -9.88 2.80 1.09
CA ARG A 88 -10.86 3.53 1.92
C ARG A 88 -11.98 4.13 1.08
N LEU A 89 -11.63 4.80 -0.02
CA LEU A 89 -12.62 5.36 -0.94
C LEU A 89 -13.60 4.31 -1.51
N ARG A 90 -13.13 3.07 -1.74
CA ARG A 90 -13.98 1.98 -2.22
C ARG A 90 -14.88 1.45 -1.12
N ASP A 91 -14.38 1.36 0.10
CA ASP A 91 -15.15 0.83 1.23
C ASP A 91 -16.21 1.84 1.68
N ASP A 92 -15.89 3.13 1.72
CA ASP A 92 -16.87 4.21 1.98
C ASP A 92 -18.03 4.14 0.98
N LYS A 93 -17.74 3.91 -0.32
CA LYS A 93 -18.78 3.77 -1.34
C LYS A 93 -19.69 2.56 -1.10
N LYS A 94 -19.14 1.42 -0.66
CA LYS A 94 -19.92 0.22 -0.34
C LYS A 94 -20.80 0.41 0.90
N GLU A 95 -20.32 1.16 1.89
CA GLU A 95 -21.11 1.45 3.09
C GLU A 95 -22.31 2.34 2.80
N VAL A 96 -22.19 3.29 1.88
CA VAL A 96 -23.31 4.13 1.42
C VAL A 96 -24.34 3.29 0.67
N GLU A 97 -23.91 2.48 -0.30
CA GLU A 97 -24.82 1.62 -1.09
C GLU A 97 -25.61 0.61 -0.23
N LYS A 98 -25.03 0.12 0.88
CA LYS A 98 -25.71 -0.79 1.83
C LYS A 98 -26.75 -0.12 2.73
N LYS A 99 -26.66 1.19 2.94
CA LYS A 99 -27.62 1.94 3.76
C LYS A 99 -28.83 2.41 2.94
N GLU A 100 -28.68 2.49 1.63
CA GLU A 100 -29.71 2.93 0.68
C GLU A 100 -30.52 1.76 0.08
N ALA A 101 -30.11 0.51 0.34
CA ALA A 101 -30.79 -0.73 -0.07
C ALA A 101 -31.56 -1.36 1.09
#